data_AF-A0A3D0EUY4-F1
#
_entry.id   AF-A0A3D0EUY4-F1
#
_cell.length_a   1.000
_cell.length_b   1.000
_cell.length_c   1.000
_cell.angle_alpha   90.00
_cell.angle_beta   90.00
_cell.angle_gamma   90.00
#
_symmetry.space_group_name_H-M   'P 1'
#
loop_
_entity.id
_entity.type
_entity.pdbx_description
1 polymer ?
#
loop_
_entity_poly.entity_id
_entity_poly.type
_entity_poly.pdbx_seq_one_letter_code
_entity_poly.pdbx_strand_id
1 'polypeptide(L)' 'MNILKKLWAYIRQASGDDAYERYCVHHQLNHSKSEPMNRAEYFKYWQKNKWTGVTRCC' A
#
# COMPACT_ATOMS: atom_id res chain seq x y z
N MET A 1 2.64 23.24 14.84
CA MET A 1 2.43 21.96 14.12
C MET A 1 3.08 20.85 14.92
N ASN A 2 2.29 20.01 15.61
CA ASN A 2 2.79 19.08 16.62
C ASN A 2 3.70 18.01 16.01
N ILE A 3 4.96 17.97 16.43
CA ILE A 3 5.99 17.01 16.00
C ILE A 3 5.51 15.57 16.19
N LEU A 4 4.77 15.30 17.27
CA LEU A 4 4.12 14.01 17.54
C LEU A 4 3.22 13.53 16.39
N LYS A 5 2.42 14.43 15.80
CA LYS A 5 1.52 14.08 14.69
C LYS A 5 2.30 13.72 13.42
N LYS A 6 3.42 14.42 13.16
CA LYS A 6 4.30 14.11 12.01
C LYS A 6 5.00 12.77 12.20
N LEU A 7 5.53 12.51 13.39
CA LEU A 7 6.19 11.24 13.71
C LEU A 7 5.21 10.07 13.59
N TRP A 8 3.97 10.24 14.09
CA TRP A 8 2.93 9.22 13.95
C TRP A 8 2.56 8.94 12.49
N ALA A 9 2.42 9.98 11.66
CA ALA A 9 2.19 9.81 10.23
C ALA A 9 3.35 9.06 9.55
N TYR A 10 4.59 9.38 9.91
CA TYR A 10 5.78 8.71 9.37
C TYR A 10 5.84 7.23 9.77
N ILE A 11 5.52 6.91 11.03
CA ILE A 11 5.46 5.52 11.51
C ILE A 11 4.36 4.74 10.75
N ARG A 12 3.17 5.33 10.55
CA ARG A 12 2.12 4.70 9.74
C ARG A 12 2.56 4.45 8.29
N GLN A 13 3.27 5.42 7.72
CA GLN A 13 3.78 5.32 6.35
C GLN A 13 4.87 4.25 6.20
N ALA A 14 5.77 4.15 7.18
CA ALA A 14 6.84 3.15 7.22
C ALA A 14 6.31 1.75 7.53
N SER A 15 5.28 1.65 8.38
CA SER A 15 4.60 0.38 8.68
C SER A 15 3.74 -0.11 7.51
N GLY A 16 3.42 0.75 6.55
CA GLY A 16 2.50 0.43 5.46
C GLY A 16 1.03 0.40 5.86
N ASP A 17 0.67 0.98 7.01
CA ASP A 17 -0.72 1.09 7.48
C ASP A 17 -1.55 1.97 6.54
N ASP A 18 -0.91 3.00 5.96
CA ASP A 18 -1.48 3.89 4.93
C ASP A 18 -1.30 3.37 3.49
N ALA A 19 -0.77 2.15 3.29
CA ALA A 19 -0.41 1.66 1.96
C ALA A 19 -1.64 1.52 1.06
N TYR A 20 -2.77 1.10 1.63
CA TYR A 20 -4.05 1.01 0.91
C TYR A 20 -4.59 2.40 0.54
N GLU A 21 -4.52 3.37 1.46
CA GLU A 21 -4.97 4.74 1.19
C GLU A 21 -4.15 5.36 0.04
N ARG A 22 -2.83 5.18 0.06
CA ARG A 22 -1.95 5.62 -1.03
C ARG A 22 -2.25 4.91 -2.35
N TYR A 23 -2.56 3.61 -2.31
CA TYR A 23 -3.01 2.87 -3.48
C TYR A 23 -4.32 3.46 -4.05
N CYS A 24 -5.31 3.75 -3.21
CA CYS A 24 -6.58 4.34 -3.66
C CYS A 24 -6.36 5.72 -4.31
N VAL A 25 -5.54 6.59 -3.70
CA VAL A 25 -5.22 7.91 -4.27
C VAL A 25 -4.51 7.75 -5.62
N HIS A 26 -3.51 6.88 -5.69
CA HIS A 26 -2.80 6.59 -6.95
C HIS A 26 -3.76 6.02 -8.01
N HIS A 27 -4.61 5.08 -7.65
CA HIS A 27 -5.60 4.49 -8.55
C HIS A 27 -6.60 5.53 -9.05
N GLN A 28 -7.07 6.43 -8.19
CA GLN A 28 -7.97 7.51 -8.59
C GLN A 28 -7.32 8.48 -9.59
N LEU A 29 -6.03 8.77 -9.41
CA LEU A 29 -5.28 9.66 -10.29
C LEU A 29 -4.95 9.04 -11.65
N ASN A 30 -4.58 7.75 -11.68
CA ASN A 30 -4.06 7.09 -12.89
C ASN A 30 -5.06 6.14 -13.58
N HIS A 31 -6.08 5.67 -12.86
CA HIS A 31 -7.02 4.65 -13.29
C HIS A 31 -8.47 5.01 -12.91
N SER A 32 -8.87 6.25 -13.15
CA SER A 32 -10.19 6.79 -12.78
C SER A 32 -11.41 6.07 -13.41
N LYS A 33 -11.18 5.21 -14.42
CA LYS A 33 -12.24 4.45 -15.12
C LYS A 33 -12.47 3.05 -14.57
N SER A 34 -11.61 2.53 -13.68
CA SER A 34 -11.79 1.24 -13.02
C SER A 34 -12.10 1.43 -11.54
N GLU A 35 -12.77 0.46 -10.93
CA GLU A 35 -12.91 0.44 -9.47
C GLU A 35 -11.59 -0.04 -8.85
N PRO A 36 -11.11 0.62 -7.77
CA PRO A 36 -9.95 0.13 -7.05
C PRO A 36 -10.28 -1.21 -6.38
N MET A 37 -9.30 -2.12 -6.35
CA MET A 37 -9.34 -3.32 -5.51
C MET A 37 -9.78 -3.00 -4.09
N ASN A 38 -10.57 -3.90 -3.49
CA ASN A 38 -10.93 -3.74 -2.07
C ASN A 38 -9.70 -3.96 -1.16
N ARG A 39 -9.79 -3.53 0.10
CA ARG A 39 -8.67 -3.59 1.06
C ARG A 39 -8.09 -5.00 1.22
N ALA A 40 -8.94 -6.03 1.21
CA ALA A 40 -8.51 -7.42 1.38
C ALA A 40 -7.77 -7.95 0.15
N GLU A 41 -8.27 -7.63 -1.05
CA GLU A 41 -7.63 -7.96 -2.32
C GLU A 41 -6.28 -7.26 -2.48
N TYR A 42 -6.21 -5.97 -2.16
CA TYR A 42 -4.96 -5.23 -2.15
C TYR A 42 -3.95 -5.86 -1.19
N PHE A 43 -4.38 -6.27 0.01
CA PHE A 43 -3.49 -6.92 0.97
C PHE A 43 -2.97 -8.27 0.46
N LYS A 44 -3.84 -9.11 -0.12
CA LYS A 44 -3.44 -10.37 -0.75
C LYS A 44 -2.48 -10.15 -1.92
N TYR A 45 -2.75 -9.17 -2.78
CA TYR A 45 -1.88 -8.78 -3.89
C TYR A 45 -0.51 -8.31 -3.35
N TRP A 46 -0.50 -7.45 -2.35
CA TRP A 46 0.72 -6.94 -1.73
C TRP A 46 1.54 -8.07 -1.09
N GLN A 47 0.90 -8.96 -0.33
CA GLN A 47 1.55 -10.14 0.24
C GLN A 47 2.12 -11.03 -0.86
N LYS A 48 1.33 -11.34 -1.89
CA LYS A 48 1.79 -12.14 -3.03
C LYS A 48 3.04 -11.52 -3.63
N ASN A 49 3.02 -10.24 -4.01
CA ASN A 49 4.19 -9.56 -4.58
C ASN A 49 5.41 -9.53 -3.63
N LYS A 50 5.18 -9.38 -2.32
CA LYS A 50 6.26 -9.41 -1.32
C LYS A 50 6.97 -10.76 -1.26
N TRP A 51 6.25 -11.85 -1.50
CA TRP A 51 6.75 -13.23 -1.40
C TRP A 51 6.98 -13.89 -2.77
N THR A 52 6.50 -13.30 -3.86
CA THR A 52 6.77 -13.72 -5.24
C THR A 52 7.87 -12.85 -5.84
N GLY A 53 9.07 -12.96 -5.28
CA GLY A 53 10.33 -12.60 -5.93
C GLY A 53 11.12 -13.88 -6.14
N VAL A 54 11.81 -14.01 -7.28
CA VAL A 54 12.51 -15.22 -7.75
C VAL A 54 13.03 -16.09 -6.60
N THR A 55 12.29 -17.14 -6.25
CA THR A 55 12.84 -18.28 -5.53
C THR A 55 13.73 -18.99 -6.53
N ARG A 56 15.01 -18.61 -6.59
CA ARG A 56 16.00 -19.36 -7.35
C ARG A 56 16.14 -20.71 -6.66
N CYS A 57 15.31 -21.66 -7.08
CA CYS A 57 15.55 -23.08 -6.91
C CYS A 57 16.06 -23.60 -8.25
N CYS A 58 17.28 -23.19 -8.57
CA CYS A 58 18.26 -23.88 -9.39
C CYS A 58 19.61 -23.22 -9.16
#